data_AF-A0AA96QPY8-F1
#
_entry.id   AF-A0AA96QPY8-F1
#
_cell.length_a   1.000
_cell.length_b   1.000
_cell.length_c   1.000
_cell.angle_alpha   90.00
_cell.angle_beta   90.00
_cell.angle_gamma   90.00
#
_symmetry.space_group_name_H-M   'P 1'
#
loop_
_entity.id
_entity.type
_entity.pdbx_description
1 polymer ?
#
loop_
_entity_poly.entity_id
_entity_poly.type
_entity_poly.pdbx_seq_one_letter_code
_entity_poly.pdbx_strand_id
1 'polypeptide(L)'
;MTTIARTDQWSRCHRAARTEGVAAALTELATAVLPGLLPCGPAGHAIVPTAIAAGAARVWADGVTVDRGSAAEKALGVIELPGGDVELLRHQVRPGANGFSPAERAGWTLGLVWLRLGLSEELRETAMRYLNGRRTGNSTLLQQQMVKSTVADGLIEHLEVRAVLTGIGPGELPDTVLNHLHTQLTYADRALVKLLGASGYLAGGPGQVARVSELLAEAYCRPEV
;
A
#
# COMPACT_ATOMS: atom_id res chain seq x y z
N MET A 1 8.03 27.59 -6.13
CA MET A 1 7.10 27.38 -4.99
C MET A 1 6.36 26.04 -5.06
N THR A 2 6.84 25.06 -5.83
CA THR A 2 6.09 23.84 -6.21
C THR A 2 6.59 22.57 -5.51
N THR A 3 7.76 22.64 -4.87
CA THR A 3 8.42 21.49 -4.21
C THR A 3 7.85 21.20 -2.82
N ILE A 4 7.49 22.23 -2.05
CA ILE A 4 6.96 22.09 -0.68
C ILE A 4 5.59 21.40 -0.66
N ALA A 5 4.74 21.66 -1.65
CA ALA A 5 3.40 21.06 -1.73
C ALA A 5 3.41 19.54 -2.00
N ARG A 6 4.48 19.00 -2.60
CA ARG A 6 4.61 17.57 -2.94
C ARG A 6 5.13 16.72 -1.77
N THR A 7 6.03 17.26 -0.95
CA THR A 7 6.52 16.57 0.25
C THR A 7 5.42 16.38 1.31
N ASP A 8 4.51 17.35 1.41
CA ASP A 8 3.35 17.27 2.31
C ASP A 8 2.34 16.19 1.90
N GLN A 9 2.24 15.89 0.60
CA GLN A 9 1.25 14.96 0.05
C GLN A 9 1.56 13.50 0.42
N TRP A 10 2.81 13.07 0.27
CA TRP A 10 3.21 11.70 0.65
C TRP A 10 3.15 11.50 2.17
N SER A 11 3.46 12.55 2.92
CA SER A 11 3.31 12.56 4.37
C SER A 11 1.86 12.40 4.83
N ARG A 12 0.88 12.92 4.09
CA ARG A 12 -0.56 12.67 4.36
C ARG A 12 -0.95 11.23 4.06
N CYS A 13 -0.55 10.71 2.89
CA CYS A 13 -0.82 9.32 2.51
C CYS A 13 -0.22 8.31 3.51
N HIS A 14 1.06 8.48 3.87
CA HIS A 14 1.75 7.68 4.89
C HIS A 14 1.02 7.72 6.24
N ARG A 15 0.63 8.92 6.69
CA ARG A 15 -0.09 9.10 7.96
C ARG A 15 -1.45 8.41 7.95
N ALA A 16 -2.26 8.65 6.91
CA ALA A 16 -3.57 8.02 6.76
C ALA A 16 -3.45 6.49 6.76
N ALA A 17 -2.43 5.95 6.08
CA ALA A 17 -2.17 4.51 6.08
C ALA A 17 -1.89 3.98 7.49
N ARG A 18 -1.09 4.72 8.26
CA ARG A 18 -0.72 4.36 9.62
C ARG A 18 -1.87 4.50 10.61
N THR A 19 -2.72 5.52 10.50
CA THR A 19 -3.72 5.85 11.53
C THR A 19 -5.14 5.42 11.19
N GLU A 20 -5.47 5.34 9.91
CA GLU A 20 -6.84 5.14 9.42
C GLU A 20 -6.99 3.89 8.55
N GLY A 21 -5.90 3.39 7.97
CA GLY A 21 -5.84 2.13 7.23
C GLY A 21 -5.82 2.28 5.71
N VAL A 22 -6.02 1.16 5.02
CA VAL A 22 -5.78 1.03 3.57
C VAL A 22 -6.70 1.93 2.75
N ALA A 23 -8.01 1.91 3.05
CA ALA A 23 -9.01 2.64 2.26
C ALA A 23 -8.83 4.17 2.35
N ALA A 24 -8.55 4.70 3.54
CA ALA A 24 -8.28 6.12 3.73
C ALA A 24 -7.02 6.56 2.97
N ALA A 25 -5.93 5.79 3.07
CA ALA A 25 -4.68 6.11 2.38
C ALA A 25 -4.78 6.05 0.86
N LEU A 26 -5.49 5.06 0.32
CA LEU A 26 -5.75 4.98 -1.12
C LEU A 26 -6.65 6.12 -1.60
N THR A 27 -7.63 6.54 -0.80
CA THR A 27 -8.45 7.72 -1.10
C THR A 27 -7.60 8.98 -1.17
N GLU A 28 -6.70 9.19 -0.19
CA GLU A 28 -5.74 10.30 -0.19
C GLU A 28 -4.86 10.27 -1.44
N LEU A 29 -4.28 9.11 -1.77
CA LEU A 29 -3.40 8.95 -2.93
C LEU A 29 -4.14 9.15 -4.27
N ALA A 30 -5.34 8.59 -4.41
CA ALA A 30 -6.15 8.74 -5.62
C ALA A 30 -6.62 10.18 -5.81
N THR A 31 -7.09 10.85 -4.76
CA THR A 31 -7.48 12.27 -4.84
C THR A 31 -6.29 13.16 -5.19
N ALA A 32 -5.12 12.83 -4.66
CA ALA A 32 -3.86 13.51 -4.87
C ALA A 32 -3.33 13.43 -6.31
N VAL A 33 -3.39 12.24 -6.91
CA VAL A 33 -2.66 11.92 -8.14
C VAL A 33 -3.59 11.66 -9.32
N LEU A 34 -4.74 11.05 -9.08
CA LEU A 34 -5.66 10.55 -10.11
C LEU A 34 -7.13 10.94 -9.80
N PRO A 35 -7.44 12.24 -9.61
CA PRO A 35 -8.76 12.67 -9.14
C PRO A 35 -9.87 12.25 -10.11
N GLY A 36 -10.85 11.51 -9.60
CA GLY A 36 -12.01 11.04 -10.37
C GLY A 36 -11.73 9.89 -11.33
N LEU A 37 -10.53 9.30 -11.28
CA LEU A 37 -10.15 8.14 -12.10
C LEU A 37 -10.10 6.87 -11.25
N LEU A 38 -10.37 5.73 -11.90
CA LEU A 38 -10.14 4.41 -11.32
C LEU A 38 -8.69 4.00 -11.61
N PRO A 39 -7.79 3.91 -10.62
CA PRO A 39 -6.42 3.48 -10.83
C PRO A 39 -6.35 1.97 -11.05
N CYS A 40 -5.91 1.56 -12.24
CA CYS A 40 -5.53 0.22 -12.60
C CYS A 40 -4.02 0.15 -12.82
N GLY A 41 -3.40 -0.92 -12.33
CA GLY A 41 -2.01 -1.19 -12.65
C GLY A 41 -1.81 -1.77 -14.06
N PRO A 42 -0.56 -2.10 -14.43
CA PRO A 42 -0.18 -2.46 -15.80
C PRO A 42 -0.94 -3.67 -16.38
N ALA A 43 -1.29 -4.64 -15.51
CA ALA A 43 -2.06 -5.82 -15.90
C ALA A 43 -3.59 -5.61 -15.86
N GLY A 44 -4.04 -4.38 -15.59
CA GLY A 44 -5.46 -4.01 -15.49
C GLY A 44 -6.11 -4.32 -14.14
N HIS A 45 -5.36 -4.74 -13.14
CA HIS A 45 -5.89 -4.97 -11.80
C HIS A 45 -6.00 -3.65 -11.04
N ALA A 46 -7.08 -3.48 -10.27
CA ALA A 46 -7.27 -2.38 -9.34
C ALA A 46 -7.62 -2.92 -7.97
N ILE A 47 -7.05 -2.30 -6.94
CA ILE A 47 -7.40 -2.50 -5.55
C ILE A 47 -7.66 -1.10 -5.00
N VAL A 48 -8.93 -0.77 -4.81
CA VAL A 48 -9.35 0.61 -4.54
C VAL A 48 -10.45 0.65 -3.49
N PRO A 49 -10.62 1.77 -2.77
CA PRO A 49 -11.78 1.95 -1.91
C PRO A 49 -13.09 1.85 -2.71
N THR A 50 -14.13 1.24 -2.13
CA THR A 50 -15.47 1.12 -2.74
C THR A 50 -16.02 2.47 -3.23
N ALA A 51 -15.76 3.56 -2.50
CA ALA A 51 -16.19 4.90 -2.91
C ALA A 51 -15.51 5.39 -4.20
N ILE A 52 -14.21 5.09 -4.38
CA ILE A 52 -13.47 5.42 -5.60
C ILE A 52 -13.97 4.55 -6.76
N ALA A 53 -14.20 3.25 -6.50
CA ALA A 53 -14.77 2.34 -7.48
C ALA A 53 -16.18 2.79 -7.91
N ALA A 54 -17.03 3.30 -7.02
CA ALA A 54 -18.37 3.77 -7.38
C ALA A 54 -18.35 5.11 -8.14
N GLY A 55 -17.43 6.02 -7.81
CA GLY A 55 -17.40 7.38 -8.34
C GLY A 55 -16.65 7.57 -9.66
N ALA A 56 -15.79 6.63 -10.05
CA ALA A 56 -14.93 6.79 -11.22
C ALA A 56 -15.67 6.48 -12.55
N ALA A 57 -15.75 7.48 -13.43
CA ALA A 57 -16.31 7.34 -14.79
C ALA A 57 -15.27 6.92 -15.83
N ARG A 58 -13.97 7.05 -15.51
CA ARG A 58 -12.85 6.72 -16.40
C ARG A 58 -11.82 5.90 -15.65
N VAL A 59 -11.08 5.07 -16.38
CA VAL A 59 -10.01 4.25 -15.87
C VAL A 59 -8.67 4.85 -16.27
N TRP A 60 -7.76 4.93 -15.31
CA TRP A 60 -6.34 5.17 -15.56
C TRP A 60 -5.63 3.83 -15.48
N ALA A 61 -5.01 3.38 -16.56
CA ALA A 61 -4.21 2.16 -16.60
C ALA A 61 -2.83 2.50 -17.14
N ASP A 62 -1.83 2.51 -16.26
CA ASP A 62 -0.43 2.66 -16.67
C ASP A 62 -0.22 3.89 -17.58
N GLY A 63 -0.70 5.06 -17.15
CA GLY A 63 -0.56 6.31 -17.92
C GLY A 63 -1.46 6.44 -19.16
N VAL A 64 -2.41 5.52 -19.35
CA VAL A 64 -3.45 5.61 -20.38
C VAL A 64 -4.79 5.84 -19.69
N THR A 65 -5.58 6.80 -20.18
CA THR A 65 -6.95 7.00 -19.69
C THR A 65 -7.95 6.49 -20.72
N VAL A 66 -8.91 5.69 -20.27
CA VAL A 66 -10.00 5.15 -21.09
C VAL A 66 -11.35 5.35 -20.41
N ASP A 67 -12.41 5.45 -21.19
CA ASP A 67 -13.76 5.44 -20.66
C ASP A 67 -14.04 4.10 -19.98
N ARG A 68 -14.68 4.15 -18.81
CA ARG A 68 -15.01 2.95 -18.06
C ARG A 68 -16.27 2.33 -18.65
N GLY A 69 -16.16 1.07 -19.07
CA GLY A 69 -17.28 0.30 -19.58
C GLY A 69 -17.45 -0.98 -18.78
N SER A 70 -18.67 -1.26 -18.30
CA SER A 70 -18.98 -2.47 -17.52
C SER A 70 -18.62 -3.76 -18.25
N ALA A 71 -18.68 -3.80 -19.59
CA ALA A 71 -18.30 -4.95 -20.40
C ALA A 71 -16.78 -5.25 -20.39
N ALA A 72 -15.94 -4.28 -20.00
CA ALA A 72 -14.50 -4.43 -19.91
C ALA A 72 -14.01 -4.63 -18.46
N GLU A 73 -14.92 -4.61 -17.49
CA GLU A 73 -14.62 -4.70 -16.06
C GLU A 73 -15.16 -6.02 -15.48
N LYS A 74 -14.35 -6.65 -14.64
CA LYS A 74 -14.73 -7.83 -13.86
C LYS A 74 -14.48 -7.54 -12.38
N ALA A 75 -15.52 -7.61 -11.56
CA ALA A 75 -15.40 -7.65 -10.12
C ALA A 75 -14.78 -9.00 -9.69
N LEU A 76 -13.68 -8.93 -8.94
CA LEU A 76 -12.99 -10.10 -8.39
C LEU A 76 -13.41 -10.36 -6.93
N GLY A 77 -13.83 -9.32 -6.21
CA GLY A 77 -14.35 -9.44 -4.85
C GLY A 77 -14.23 -8.13 -4.07
N VAL A 78 -14.66 -8.18 -2.82
CA VAL A 78 -14.52 -7.10 -1.83
C VAL A 78 -13.79 -7.68 -0.63
N ILE A 79 -12.83 -6.93 -0.09
CA ILE A 79 -12.15 -7.25 1.16
C ILE A 79 -12.55 -6.22 2.21
N GLU A 80 -13.24 -6.69 3.24
CA GLU A 80 -13.53 -5.90 4.43
C GLU A 80 -12.25 -5.73 5.25
N LEU A 81 -11.88 -4.47 5.53
CA LEU A 81 -10.68 -4.13 6.30
C LEU A 81 -11.02 -3.15 7.41
N PRO A 82 -10.22 -3.12 8.50
CA PRO A 82 -10.23 -1.98 9.41
C PRO A 82 -9.98 -0.69 8.63
N GLY A 83 -10.87 0.30 8.79
CA GLY A 83 -10.78 1.57 8.08
C GLY A 83 -11.56 1.67 6.77
N GLY A 84 -12.22 0.58 6.35
CA GLY A 84 -13.13 0.57 5.19
C GLY A 84 -12.75 -0.45 4.13
N ASP A 85 -13.74 -0.79 3.31
CA ASP A 85 -13.64 -1.87 2.34
C ASP A 85 -12.83 -1.47 1.11
N VAL A 86 -12.16 -2.46 0.53
CA VAL A 86 -11.50 -2.33 -0.78
C VAL A 86 -12.09 -3.31 -1.79
N GLU A 87 -12.37 -2.81 -2.98
CA GLU A 87 -12.80 -3.60 -4.12
C GLU A 87 -11.60 -4.07 -4.93
N LEU A 88 -11.66 -5.31 -5.39
CA LEU A 88 -10.72 -5.90 -6.32
C LEU A 88 -11.40 -5.99 -7.67
N LEU A 89 -10.86 -5.24 -8.64
CA LEU A 89 -11.39 -5.18 -9.99
C LEU A 89 -10.31 -5.61 -10.98
N ARG A 90 -10.75 -6.16 -12.11
CA ARG A 90 -9.90 -6.34 -13.28
C ARG A 90 -10.55 -5.65 -14.46
N HIS A 91 -9.89 -4.64 -14.99
CA HIS A 91 -10.25 -4.01 -16.24
C HIS A 91 -9.39 -4.58 -17.37
N GLN A 92 -10.01 -4.90 -18.50
CA GLN A 92 -9.24 -5.20 -19.71
C GLN A 92 -8.55 -3.93 -20.18
N VAL A 93 -7.22 -3.91 -20.15
CA VAL A 93 -6.43 -2.80 -20.68
C VAL A 93 -6.58 -2.83 -22.19
N ARG A 94 -7.35 -1.88 -22.72
CA ARG A 94 -7.47 -1.66 -24.17
C ARG A 94 -6.48 -0.57 -24.59
N PRO A 95 -5.97 -0.61 -25.83
CA PRO A 95 -5.30 0.54 -26.41
C PRO A 95 -6.22 1.77 -26.29
N GLY A 96 -5.74 2.81 -25.62
CA GLY A 96 -6.51 4.03 -25.34
C GLY A 96 -5.85 5.26 -25.92
N ALA A 97 -6.45 6.42 -25.68
CA ALA A 97 -5.80 7.68 -25.97
C ALA A 97 -4.55 7.82 -25.09
N ASN A 98 -3.42 8.24 -25.68
CA ASN A 98 -2.21 8.56 -24.93
C ASN A 98 -2.49 9.75 -23.98
N GLY A 99 -2.94 9.45 -22.77
CA GLY A 99 -3.04 10.37 -21.65
C GLY A 99 -1.74 10.39 -20.84
N PHE A 100 -0.60 10.28 -21.52
CA PHE A 100 0.71 10.04 -20.91
C PHE A 100 1.13 11.23 -20.05
N SER A 101 0.81 11.18 -18.76
CA SER A 101 1.43 12.01 -17.73
C SER A 101 2.44 11.17 -16.96
N PRO A 102 3.74 11.21 -17.33
CA PRO A 102 4.82 10.61 -16.54
C PRO A 102 4.76 11.01 -15.06
N ALA A 103 4.32 12.24 -14.79
CA ALA A 103 4.23 12.79 -13.45
C ALA A 103 3.17 12.09 -12.58
N GLU A 104 2.01 11.75 -13.15
CA GLU A 104 0.96 11.01 -12.42
C GLU A 104 1.41 9.59 -12.10
N ARG A 105 1.98 8.90 -13.09
CA ARG A 105 2.55 7.56 -12.89
C ARG A 105 3.61 7.58 -11.79
N ALA A 106 4.57 8.48 -11.89
CA ALA A 106 5.66 8.60 -10.93
C ALA A 106 5.16 9.01 -9.53
N GLY A 107 4.11 9.83 -9.46
CA GLY A 107 3.48 10.21 -8.19
C GLY A 107 2.72 9.03 -7.56
N TRP A 108 2.02 8.24 -8.36
CA TRP A 108 1.30 7.06 -7.92
C TRP A 108 2.25 5.99 -7.37
N THR A 109 3.30 5.65 -8.12
CA THR A 109 4.27 4.63 -7.71
C THR A 109 5.01 5.04 -6.44
N LEU A 110 5.50 6.28 -6.36
CA LEU A 110 6.16 6.79 -5.15
C LEU A 110 5.20 6.84 -3.95
N GLY A 111 3.99 7.36 -4.16
CA GLY A 111 2.97 7.46 -3.11
C GLY A 111 2.53 6.09 -2.57
N LEU A 112 2.54 5.05 -3.41
CA LEU A 112 2.22 3.68 -3.01
C LEU A 112 3.29 3.09 -2.07
N VAL A 113 4.58 3.39 -2.26
CA VAL A 113 5.62 2.96 -1.31
C VAL A 113 5.42 3.64 0.04
N TRP A 114 5.15 4.94 0.06
CA TRP A 114 4.85 5.68 1.30
C TRP A 114 3.62 5.14 2.04
N LEU A 115 2.56 4.81 1.29
CA LEU A 115 1.36 4.17 1.83
C LEU A 115 1.71 2.85 2.52
N ARG A 116 2.42 1.96 1.80
CA ARG A 116 2.79 0.64 2.32
C ARG A 116 3.74 0.74 3.51
N LEU A 117 4.65 1.71 3.53
CA LEU A 117 5.48 2.00 4.71
C LEU A 117 4.61 2.35 5.93
N GLY A 118 3.58 3.19 5.76
CA GLY A 118 2.65 3.54 6.84
C GLY A 118 1.88 2.35 7.39
N LEU A 119 1.39 1.46 6.50
CA LEU A 119 0.73 0.20 6.90
C LEU A 119 1.68 -0.72 7.67
N SER A 120 2.91 -0.88 7.19
CA SER A 120 3.93 -1.73 7.79
C SER A 120 4.33 -1.23 9.19
N GLU A 121 4.44 0.09 9.36
CA GLU A 121 4.69 0.70 10.66
C GLU A 121 3.54 0.46 11.65
N GLU A 122 2.28 0.59 11.22
CA GLU A 122 1.14 0.28 12.10
C GLU A 122 1.04 -1.21 12.43
N LEU A 123 1.40 -2.09 11.50
CA LEU A 123 1.52 -3.53 11.77
C LEU A 123 2.56 -3.79 12.87
N ARG A 124 3.71 -3.12 12.83
CA ARG A 124 4.74 -3.23 13.90
C ARG A 124 4.22 -2.73 15.23
N GLU A 125 3.54 -1.58 15.26
CA GLU A 125 2.91 -1.07 16.50
C GLU A 125 1.83 -2.03 17.02
N THR A 126 1.02 -2.62 16.14
CA THR A 126 0.03 -3.65 16.47
C THR A 126 0.70 -4.89 17.06
N ALA A 127 1.80 -5.35 16.46
CA ALA A 127 2.58 -6.46 16.99
C ALA A 127 3.15 -6.14 18.38
N MET A 128 3.71 -4.95 18.57
CA MET A 128 4.19 -4.52 19.89
C MET A 128 3.07 -4.47 20.94
N ARG A 129 1.91 -3.89 20.61
CA ARG A 129 0.73 -3.86 21.50
C ARG A 129 0.29 -5.27 21.87
N TYR A 130 0.23 -6.17 20.90
CA TYR A 130 -0.13 -7.57 21.10
C TYR A 130 0.86 -8.31 22.03
N LEU A 131 2.15 -8.17 21.75
CA LEU A 131 3.23 -8.84 22.49
C LEU A 131 3.38 -8.33 23.92
N ASN A 132 3.04 -7.06 24.16
CA ASN A 132 3.01 -6.48 25.50
C ASN A 132 1.85 -7.03 26.35
N GLY A 133 0.70 -7.29 25.72
CA GLY A 133 -0.46 -7.87 26.39
C GLY A 133 -0.37 -9.40 26.62
N ARG A 134 0.44 -10.10 25.82
CA ARG A 134 0.52 -11.57 25.85
C ARG A 134 1.63 -12.08 26.78
N ARG A 135 1.25 -12.93 27.73
CA ARG A 135 2.16 -13.54 28.71
C ARG A 135 2.49 -15.00 28.35
N THR A 136 3.71 -15.42 28.68
CA THR A 136 4.15 -16.84 28.61
C THR A 136 4.92 -17.13 29.89
N GLY A 137 4.40 -18.03 30.73
CA GLY A 137 4.89 -18.17 32.10
C GLY A 137 4.73 -16.87 32.90
N ASN A 138 5.79 -16.43 33.58
CA ASN A 138 5.78 -15.23 34.42
C ASN A 138 6.20 -13.93 33.71
N SER A 139 6.55 -13.95 32.42
CA SER A 139 6.96 -12.76 31.65
C SER A 139 6.07 -12.52 30.42
N THR A 140 6.12 -11.31 29.86
CA THR A 140 5.50 -11.02 28.56
C THR A 140 6.35 -11.58 27.42
N LEU A 141 5.73 -11.98 26.30
CA LEU A 141 6.45 -12.44 25.11
C LEU A 141 7.48 -11.41 24.62
N LEU A 142 7.17 -10.13 24.81
CA LEU A 142 8.07 -9.04 24.46
C LEU A 142 9.42 -9.09 25.20
N GLN A 143 9.51 -9.72 26.38
CA GLN A 143 10.78 -9.86 27.09
C GLN A 143 11.69 -10.95 26.51
N GLN A 144 11.18 -11.76 25.58
CA GLN A 144 11.96 -12.79 24.89
C GLN A 144 12.87 -12.15 23.84
N GLN A 145 14.17 -12.49 23.87
CA GLN A 145 15.19 -11.89 22.99
C GLN A 145 14.86 -12.03 21.51
N MET A 146 14.35 -13.19 21.07
CA MET A 146 13.99 -13.43 19.66
C MET A 146 12.87 -12.50 19.17
N VAL A 147 11.89 -12.19 20.03
CA VAL A 147 10.80 -11.27 19.70
C VAL A 147 11.33 -9.84 19.56
N LYS A 148 12.23 -9.42 20.45
CA LYS A 148 12.88 -8.09 20.37
C LYS A 148 13.70 -7.97 19.09
N SER A 149 14.44 -9.01 18.70
CA SER A 149 15.23 -9.04 17.47
C SER A 149 14.34 -8.85 16.24
N THR A 150 13.27 -9.63 16.07
CA THR A 150 12.40 -9.49 14.88
C THR A 150 11.71 -8.13 14.81
N VAL A 151 11.31 -7.54 15.95
CA VAL A 151 10.73 -6.19 15.97
C VAL A 151 11.79 -5.13 15.62
N ALA A 152 13.03 -5.30 16.08
CA ALA A 152 14.15 -4.41 15.75
C ALA A 152 14.51 -4.52 14.26
N ASP A 153 14.58 -5.72 13.71
CA ASP A 153 14.81 -5.95 12.28
C ASP A 153 13.73 -5.23 11.46
N GLY A 154 12.44 -5.43 11.78
CA GLY A 154 11.36 -4.72 11.10
C GLY A 154 11.47 -3.19 11.20
N LEU A 155 11.92 -2.64 12.32
CA LEU A 155 12.19 -1.21 12.46
C LEU A 155 13.37 -0.76 11.59
N ILE A 156 14.44 -1.55 11.49
CA ILE A 156 15.58 -1.26 10.61
C ILE A 156 15.11 -1.18 9.16
N GLU A 157 14.34 -2.17 8.70
CA GLU A 157 13.76 -2.17 7.34
C GLU A 157 12.91 -0.90 7.10
N HIS A 158 12.09 -0.48 8.08
CA HIS A 158 11.29 0.76 7.97
C HIS A 158 12.16 2.01 7.86
N LEU A 159 13.23 2.08 8.65
CA LEU A 159 14.14 3.23 8.65
C LEU A 159 14.94 3.32 7.35
N GLU A 160 15.36 2.19 6.79
CA GLU A 160 16.03 2.13 5.48
C GLU A 160 15.12 2.61 4.36
N VAL A 161 13.89 2.06 4.27
CA VAL A 161 12.90 2.51 3.28
C VAL A 161 12.63 4.01 3.43
N ARG A 162 12.42 4.49 4.66
CA ARG A 162 12.21 5.92 4.92
C ARG A 162 13.41 6.77 4.53
N ALA A 163 14.63 6.32 4.79
CA ALA A 163 15.85 7.03 4.42
C ALA A 163 15.96 7.19 2.90
N VAL A 164 15.64 6.14 2.14
CA VAL A 164 15.60 6.20 0.67
C VAL A 164 14.52 7.15 0.16
N LEU A 165 13.33 7.18 0.77
CA LEU A 165 12.22 8.01 0.32
C LEU A 165 12.32 9.49 0.73
N THR A 166 13.10 9.82 1.76
CA THR A 166 13.14 11.16 2.34
C THR A 166 13.78 12.15 1.37
N GLY A 167 13.03 13.21 1.03
CA GLY A 167 13.49 14.25 0.11
C GLY A 167 13.37 13.89 -1.37
N ILE A 168 12.89 12.69 -1.68
CA ILE A 168 12.73 12.21 -3.07
C ILE A 168 11.41 12.69 -3.66
N GLY A 169 11.49 13.24 -4.87
CA GLY A 169 10.36 13.61 -5.71
C GLY A 169 9.89 12.48 -6.67
N PRO A 170 8.68 12.59 -7.24
CA PRO A 170 8.20 11.67 -8.26
C PRO A 170 9.17 11.53 -9.44
N GLY A 171 9.57 10.30 -9.75
CA GLY A 171 10.36 9.96 -10.93
C GLY A 171 11.88 10.12 -10.74
N GLU A 172 12.32 10.51 -9.55
CA GLU A 172 13.73 10.60 -9.20
C GLU A 172 14.36 9.23 -8.88
N LEU A 173 13.54 8.25 -8.47
CA LEU A 173 13.97 6.88 -8.25
C LEU A 173 13.59 5.99 -9.45
N PRO A 174 14.49 5.09 -9.89
CA PRO A 174 14.17 4.06 -10.87
C PRO A 174 13.08 3.09 -10.36
N ASP A 175 12.28 2.54 -11.26
CA ASP A 175 11.25 1.54 -10.93
C ASP A 175 11.83 0.31 -10.23
N THR A 176 13.05 -0.11 -10.57
CA THR A 176 13.76 -1.23 -9.91
C THR A 176 13.99 -0.96 -8.43
N VAL A 177 14.32 0.29 -8.05
CA VAL A 177 14.49 0.67 -6.65
C VAL A 177 13.14 0.66 -5.94
N LEU A 178 12.08 1.21 -6.54
CA LEU A 178 10.74 1.19 -5.95
C LEU A 178 10.22 -0.25 -5.76
N ASN A 179 10.44 -1.12 -6.74
CA ASN A 179 10.12 -2.56 -6.66
C ASN A 179 10.90 -3.26 -5.54
N HIS A 180 12.17 -2.90 -5.35
CA HIS A 180 12.97 -3.41 -4.25
C HIS A 180 12.40 -2.98 -2.88
N LEU A 181 12.06 -1.70 -2.70
CA LEU A 181 11.44 -1.21 -1.46
C LEU A 181 10.10 -1.91 -1.17
N HIS A 182 9.30 -2.15 -2.21
CA HIS A 182 8.06 -2.92 -2.07
C HIS A 182 8.31 -4.36 -1.62
N THR A 183 9.36 -4.99 -2.12
CA THR A 183 9.77 -6.35 -1.74
C THR A 183 10.27 -6.38 -0.30
N GLN A 184 11.09 -5.42 0.09
CA GLN A 184 11.60 -5.23 1.46
C GLN A 184 10.45 -5.11 2.46
N LEU A 185 9.46 -4.25 2.18
CA LEU A 185 8.25 -4.11 3.00
C LEU A 185 7.44 -5.42 3.09
N THR A 186 7.31 -6.16 1.99
CA THR A 186 6.61 -7.47 2.00
C THR A 186 7.31 -8.47 2.94
N TYR A 187 8.64 -8.53 2.93
CA TYR A 187 9.38 -9.42 3.83
C TYR A 187 9.25 -9.00 5.29
N ALA A 188 9.37 -7.70 5.58
CA ALA A 188 9.17 -7.15 6.92
C ALA A 188 7.75 -7.45 7.45
N ASP A 189 6.72 -7.19 6.64
CA ASP A 189 5.32 -7.43 6.99
C ASP A 189 5.07 -8.91 7.33
N ARG A 190 5.56 -9.83 6.50
CA ARG A 190 5.42 -11.27 6.74
C ARG A 190 6.16 -11.72 8.01
N ALA A 191 7.29 -11.12 8.35
CA ALA A 191 7.99 -11.40 9.61
C ALA A 191 7.20 -10.89 10.82
N LEU A 192 6.64 -9.68 10.74
CA LEU A 192 5.83 -9.08 11.80
C LEU A 192 4.51 -9.84 12.04
N VAL A 193 3.81 -10.27 10.99
CA VAL A 193 2.58 -11.07 11.12
C VAL A 193 2.83 -12.37 11.88
N LYS A 194 3.99 -13.03 11.68
CA LYS A 194 4.33 -14.28 12.38
C LYS A 194 4.42 -14.09 13.91
N LEU A 195 4.78 -12.89 14.38
CA LEU A 195 4.81 -12.57 15.82
C LEU A 195 3.43 -12.62 16.48
N LEU A 196 2.37 -12.47 15.68
CA LEU A 196 0.97 -12.54 16.15
C LEU A 196 0.45 -13.97 16.26
N GLY A 197 1.22 -14.97 15.81
CA GLY A 197 0.80 -16.37 15.73
C GLY A 197 -0.50 -16.54 14.93
N ALA A 198 -1.38 -17.44 15.37
CA ALA A 198 -2.66 -17.70 14.71
C ALA A 198 -3.57 -16.44 14.65
N SER A 199 -3.47 -15.53 15.62
CA SER A 199 -4.27 -14.29 15.63
C SER A 199 -3.97 -13.39 14.43
N GLY A 200 -2.76 -13.47 13.86
CA GLY A 200 -2.39 -12.73 12.66
C GLY A 200 -3.17 -13.16 11.41
N TYR A 201 -3.72 -14.38 11.39
CA TYR A 201 -4.36 -14.96 10.21
C TYR A 201 -5.90 -14.92 10.25
N LEU A 202 -6.48 -14.26 11.24
CA LEU A 202 -7.92 -14.05 11.30
C LEU A 202 -8.38 -13.04 10.25
N ALA A 203 -9.56 -13.27 9.68
CA ALA A 203 -10.23 -12.30 8.83
C ALA A 203 -10.53 -11.01 9.62
N GLY A 204 -10.41 -9.86 8.95
CA GLY A 204 -10.44 -8.52 9.55
C GLY A 204 -9.19 -8.17 10.36
N GLY A 205 -8.22 -9.09 10.47
CA GLY A 205 -7.04 -8.94 11.30
C GLY A 205 -5.85 -8.26 10.60
N PRO A 206 -4.78 -7.96 11.36
CA PRO A 206 -3.58 -7.30 10.84
C PRO A 206 -2.87 -8.07 9.72
N GLY A 207 -2.95 -9.40 9.66
CA GLY A 207 -2.40 -10.15 8.54
C GLY A 207 -3.20 -10.02 7.25
N GLN A 208 -4.51 -9.73 7.31
CA GLN A 208 -5.29 -9.40 6.12
C GLN A 208 -4.90 -8.03 5.57
N VAL A 209 -4.66 -7.05 6.45
CA VAL A 209 -4.10 -5.73 6.07
C VAL A 209 -2.74 -5.90 5.40
N ALA A 210 -1.84 -6.69 6.00
CA ALA A 210 -0.53 -7.00 5.42
C ALA A 210 -0.64 -7.70 4.04
N ARG A 211 -1.60 -8.63 3.89
CA ARG A 211 -1.85 -9.29 2.61
C ARG A 211 -2.34 -8.31 1.55
N VAL A 212 -3.22 -7.37 1.89
CA VAL A 212 -3.68 -6.34 0.95
C VAL A 212 -2.55 -5.37 0.60
N SER A 213 -1.70 -4.99 1.57
CA SER A 213 -0.46 -4.24 1.31
C SER A 213 0.41 -4.93 0.25
N GLU A 214 0.61 -6.24 0.36
CA GLU A 214 1.35 -7.03 -0.64
C GLU A 214 0.65 -7.04 -2.00
N LEU A 215 -0.66 -7.30 -2.03
CA LEU A 215 -1.45 -7.31 -3.27
C LEU A 215 -1.45 -5.94 -3.99
N LEU A 216 -1.38 -4.83 -3.25
CA LEU A 216 -1.24 -3.51 -3.84
C LEU A 216 0.04 -3.39 -4.67
N ALA A 217 1.15 -3.92 -4.17
CA ALA A 217 2.40 -3.95 -4.92
C ALA A 217 2.27 -4.82 -6.17
N GLU A 218 1.72 -6.02 -6.05
CA GLU A 218 1.51 -6.92 -7.19
C GLU A 218 0.58 -6.33 -8.26
N ALA A 219 -0.46 -5.60 -7.83
CA ALA A 219 -1.42 -5.00 -8.74
C ALA A 219 -0.82 -3.83 -9.53
N TYR A 220 -0.03 -2.97 -8.87
CA TYR A 220 0.39 -1.68 -9.41
C TYR A 220 1.85 -1.61 -9.89
N CYS A 221 2.72 -2.52 -9.46
CA CYS A 221 4.10 -2.58 -9.95
C CYS A 221 4.19 -3.30 -11.30
N ARG A 222 5.19 -2.92 -12.10
CA ARG A 222 5.58 -3.69 -13.27
C ARG A 222 6.50 -4.83 -12.84
N PRO A 223 6.30 -6.06 -13.34
CA PRO A 223 7.28 -7.12 -13.18
C PRO A 223 8.59 -6.71 -13.87
N GLU A 224 9.72 -7.10 -13.28
CA GLU A 224 11.03 -6.97 -13.94
C GLU A 224 11.01 -7.82 -15.22
N VAL A 225 11.42 -7.20 -16.34
CA VAL A 225 11.55 -7.87 -17.65
C VAL A 225 13.00 -8.21 -17.89
#